data_AF-A0A6N1X4H6-F1
#
_entry.id   AF-A0A6N1X4H6-F1
#
_cell.length_a   1.000
_cell.length_b   1.000
_cell.length_c   1.000
_cell.angle_alpha   90.00
_cell.angle_beta   90.00
_cell.angle_gamma   90.00
#
_symmetry.space_group_name_H-M   'P 1'
#
loop_
_entity.id
_entity.type
_entity.pdbx_description
1 polymer ?
#
loop_
_entity_poly.entity_id
_entity_poly.type
_entity_poly.pdbx_seq_one_letter_code
_entity_poly.pdbx_strand_id
1 'polypeptide(L)'
;MIANITPRRAVLASIMSAAALLAACANTDRTPAPQANAIVGTVDLTQPMMVPPQSTLIVELHEISSVGAPARVVGQTALQIENLKPPYKFMLPTNAAPINADAEYRVNARITLGNQTTYASDTAYPVLTRGAGRTAHLSLVRVAP
;
A
#
# COMPACT_ATOMS: atom_id res chain seq x y z
N MET A 1 -4.66 4.58 84.06
CA MET A 1 -3.42 4.37 83.29
C MET A 1 -3.49 2.97 82.70
N ILE A 2 -3.78 2.89 81.39
CA ILE A 2 -3.59 1.77 80.44
C ILE A 2 -3.85 0.32 80.89
N ALA A 3 -4.89 -0.30 80.34
CA ALA A 3 -4.87 -1.71 79.95
C ALA A 3 -5.71 -1.92 78.68
N ASN A 4 -5.04 -2.47 77.69
CA ASN A 4 -5.34 -2.50 76.27
C ASN A 4 -6.34 -3.63 75.92
N ILE A 5 -7.36 -3.32 75.12
CA ILE A 5 -8.41 -4.26 74.73
C ILE A 5 -8.03 -4.88 73.38
N THR A 6 -7.82 -6.20 73.36
CA THR A 6 -7.69 -6.99 72.12
C THR A 6 -8.89 -7.94 72.02
N PRO A 7 -9.64 -7.96 70.91
CA PRO A 7 -10.46 -9.11 70.54
C PRO A 7 -9.91 -9.75 69.27
N ARG A 8 -9.46 -11.00 69.39
CA ARG A 8 -10.20 -12.22 69.04
C ARG A 8 -10.05 -12.59 67.55
N ARG A 9 -9.12 -13.53 67.34
CA ARG A 9 -9.07 -14.40 66.16
C ARG A 9 -10.36 -15.22 66.09
N ALA A 10 -11.02 -15.18 64.94
CA ALA A 10 -11.97 -16.20 64.53
C ALA A 10 -11.81 -16.41 63.02
N VAL A 11 -10.96 -17.38 62.68
CA VAL A 11 -10.90 -17.98 61.34
C VAL A 11 -11.83 -19.18 61.38
N LEU A 12 -12.87 -19.17 60.54
CA LEU A 12 -13.72 -20.31 60.16
C LEU A 12 -14.53 -19.82 58.95
N ALA A 13 -14.14 -20.17 57.72
CA ALA A 13 -14.39 -21.43 57.02
C ALA A 13 -15.67 -21.37 56.17
N SER A 14 -15.54 -21.96 54.97
CA SER A 14 -16.61 -22.61 54.18
C SER A 14 -17.36 -21.73 53.16
N ILE A 15 -17.77 -22.19 51.97
CA ILE A 15 -17.59 -23.42 51.17
C ILE A 15 -17.96 -23.05 49.71
N MET A 16 -17.20 -23.59 48.76
CA MET A 16 -17.51 -23.98 47.37
C MET A 16 -18.92 -23.70 46.78
N SER A 17 -18.97 -23.08 45.60
CA SER A 17 -20.04 -23.24 44.59
C SER A 17 -19.50 -23.06 43.18
N ALA A 18 -20.06 -23.82 42.24
CA ALA A 18 -19.44 -24.32 41.02
C ALA A 18 -19.87 -23.58 39.73
N ALA A 19 -19.18 -23.96 38.65
CA ALA A 19 -19.63 -24.06 37.25
C ALA A 19 -19.37 -22.89 36.27
N ALA A 20 -18.44 -23.20 35.35
CA ALA A 20 -18.46 -23.00 33.89
C ALA A 20 -18.59 -21.58 33.31
N LEU A 21 -17.60 -21.20 32.49
CA LEU A 21 -17.77 -20.92 31.06
C LEU A 21 -16.38 -20.89 30.39
N LEU A 22 -16.21 -21.70 29.34
CA LEU A 22 -15.08 -21.58 28.41
C LEU A 22 -15.19 -20.24 27.66
N ALA A 23 -14.16 -19.42 27.70
CA ALA A 23 -14.05 -18.24 26.83
C ALA A 23 -12.62 -18.13 26.24
N ALA A 24 -12.49 -18.77 25.08
CA ALA A 24 -11.71 -18.35 23.91
C ALA A 24 -10.22 -17.98 24.09
N CYS A 25 -9.35 -18.86 23.57
CA CYS A 25 -8.15 -18.44 22.88
C CYS A 25 -8.55 -17.49 21.73
N ALA A 26 -8.07 -16.24 21.71
CA ALA A 26 -8.02 -15.44 20.49
C ALA A 26 -7.01 -14.27 20.64
N ASN A 27 -5.73 -14.62 20.50
CA ASN A 27 -4.75 -13.94 19.68
C ASN A 27 -4.88 -12.40 19.63
N THR A 28 -4.27 -11.71 20.59
CA THR A 28 -4.00 -10.26 20.46
C THR A 28 -2.52 -10.01 20.19
N ASP A 29 -1.93 -10.79 19.28
CA ASP A 29 -0.77 -10.34 18.51
C ASP A 29 -1.28 -9.82 17.17
N ARG A 30 -2.03 -8.72 17.19
CA ARG A 30 -2.03 -7.81 16.04
C ARG A 30 -0.73 -7.01 16.11
N THR A 31 0.39 -7.68 15.83
CA THR A 31 1.48 -6.96 15.17
C THR A 31 0.85 -6.37 13.92
N PRO A 32 0.80 -5.04 13.73
CA PRO A 32 0.41 -4.49 12.45
C PRO A 32 1.29 -5.18 11.42
N ALA A 33 0.69 -5.97 10.52
CA ALA A 33 1.42 -6.44 9.36
C ALA A 33 2.10 -5.19 8.78
N PRO A 34 3.43 -5.20 8.53
CA PRO A 34 4.10 -4.03 7.98
C PRO A 34 3.25 -3.58 6.81
N GLN A 35 2.65 -2.39 6.92
CA GLN A 35 1.85 -1.85 5.82
C GLN A 35 2.79 -1.90 4.64
N ALA A 36 2.48 -2.74 3.65
CA ALA A 36 3.30 -2.85 2.47
C ALA A 36 3.36 -1.45 1.89
N ASN A 37 4.48 -0.78 2.10
CA ASN A 37 4.63 0.65 1.84
C ASN A 37 4.91 0.79 0.34
N ALA A 38 3.95 0.35 -0.46
CA ALA A 38 3.99 0.33 -1.90
C ALA A 38 2.64 0.76 -2.47
N ILE A 39 2.67 1.31 -3.68
CA ILE A 39 1.50 1.41 -4.54
C ILE A 39 1.48 0.14 -5.37
N VAL A 40 0.35 -0.54 -5.44
CA VAL A 40 0.18 -1.78 -6.22
C VAL A 40 -0.86 -1.57 -7.30
N GLY A 41 -0.83 -2.38 -8.34
CA GLY A 41 -1.80 -2.20 -9.40
C GLY A 41 -1.61 -3.07 -10.60
N THR A 42 -2.40 -2.76 -11.62
CA THR A 42 -2.34 -3.38 -12.94
C THR A 42 -2.21 -2.34 -14.04
N VAL A 43 -1.61 -2.76 -15.14
CA VAL A 43 -1.50 -1.98 -16.37
C VAL A 43 -2.12 -2.78 -17.51
N ASP A 44 -3.21 -2.27 -18.07
CA ASP A 44 -3.89 -2.81 -19.25
C ASP A 44 -3.57 -2.00 -20.50
N LEU A 45 -3.81 -2.59 -21.67
CA LEU A 45 -3.61 -1.96 -22.98
C LEU A 45 -4.96 -1.81 -23.67
N THR A 46 -5.33 -0.60 -24.07
CA THR A 46 -6.62 -0.36 -24.76
C THR A 46 -6.63 -0.96 -26.16
N GLN A 47 -5.50 -0.90 -26.87
CA GLN A 47 -5.34 -1.42 -28.22
C GLN A 47 -4.12 -2.35 -28.24
N PRO A 48 -4.27 -3.60 -27.75
CA PRO A 48 -3.15 -4.51 -27.63
C PRO A 48 -2.71 -4.96 -29.02
N MET A 49 -1.60 -4.41 -29.49
CA MET A 49 -0.77 -5.02 -30.52
C MET A 49 0.38 -5.78 -29.86
N MET A 50 1.08 -6.61 -30.63
CA MET A 50 2.25 -7.35 -30.16
C MET A 50 3.23 -6.40 -29.43
N VAL A 51 3.34 -6.58 -28.11
CA VAL A 51 4.35 -5.92 -27.28
C VAL A 51 5.61 -6.76 -27.41
N PRO A 52 6.73 -6.22 -27.96
CA PRO A 52 7.96 -6.98 -28.08
C PRO A 52 8.43 -7.50 -26.72
N PRO A 53 8.98 -8.72 -26.62
CA PRO A 53 9.37 -9.31 -25.35
C PRO A 53 10.49 -8.54 -24.63
N GLN A 54 11.31 -7.77 -25.36
CA GLN A 54 12.37 -6.91 -24.82
C GLN A 54 11.84 -5.55 -24.30
N SER A 55 10.53 -5.39 -24.17
CA SER A 55 9.93 -4.13 -23.72
C SER A 55 9.99 -3.99 -22.21
N THR A 56 10.25 -2.78 -21.73
CA THR A 56 10.22 -2.44 -20.32
C THR A 56 9.01 -1.58 -20.00
N LEU A 57 8.17 -2.05 -19.08
CA LEU A 57 7.15 -1.24 -18.42
C LEU A 57 7.83 -0.39 -17.34
N ILE A 58 7.64 0.92 -17.41
CA ILE A 58 8.11 1.89 -16.41
C ILE A 58 6.86 2.51 -15.79
N VAL A 59 6.80 2.48 -14.46
CA VAL A 59 5.73 3.11 -13.66
C VAL A 59 6.37 4.15 -12.76
N GLU A 60 5.88 5.38 -12.81
CA GLU A 60 6.42 6.52 -12.06
C GLU A 60 5.35 7.07 -11.10
N LEU A 61 5.79 7.48 -9.91
CA LEU A 61 5.02 8.24 -8.94
C LEU A 61 5.45 9.70 -9.05
N HIS A 62 4.48 10.56 -9.37
CA HIS A 62 4.65 11.99 -9.46
C HIS A 62 4.04 12.68 -8.26
N GLU A 63 4.81 13.55 -7.62
CA GLU A 63 4.32 14.57 -6.70
C GLU A 63 3.97 15.82 -7.52
N ILE A 64 2.72 16.27 -7.46
CA ILE A 64 2.22 17.42 -8.20
C ILE A 64 2.18 18.63 -7.29
N SER A 65 2.85 19.70 -7.72
CA SER A 65 2.76 21.00 -7.07
C SER A 65 1.43 21.67 -7.39
N SER A 66 0.80 22.23 -6.36
CA SER A 66 -0.41 23.04 -6.51
C SER A 66 -0.15 24.39 -7.23
N VAL A 67 1.12 24.82 -7.37
CA VAL A 67 1.47 26.13 -7.96
C VAL A 67 2.68 26.01 -8.88
N GLY A 68 2.47 26.18 -10.18
CA GLY A 68 3.46 26.63 -11.20
C GLY A 68 4.77 25.85 -11.37
N ALA A 69 5.03 24.84 -10.54
CA ALA A 69 6.25 24.04 -10.56
C ALA A 69 6.00 22.72 -11.33
N PRO A 70 7.02 22.21 -12.05
CA PRO A 70 6.89 20.94 -12.74
C PRO A 70 6.65 19.80 -11.74
N ALA A 71 5.83 18.83 -12.14
CA ALA A 71 5.64 17.62 -11.36
C ALA A 71 6.98 16.88 -11.17
N ARG A 72 7.26 16.41 -9.96
CA ARG A 72 8.51 15.73 -9.62
C ARG A 72 8.28 14.23 -9.56
N VAL A 73 9.15 13.45 -10.21
CA VAL A 73 9.19 11.99 -9.99
C VAL A 73 9.80 11.72 -8.63
N VAL A 74 9.03 11.06 -7.75
CA VAL A 74 9.41 10.73 -6.37
C VAL A 74 9.50 9.22 -6.12
N GLY A 75 9.13 8.41 -7.12
CA GLY A 75 9.31 6.97 -7.11
C GLY A 75 9.21 6.41 -8.51
N GLN A 76 9.91 5.32 -8.78
CA GLN A 76 9.84 4.63 -10.06
C GLN A 76 10.05 3.12 -9.84
N THR A 77 9.39 2.31 -10.65
CA THR A 77 9.69 0.89 -10.80
C THR A 77 9.73 0.53 -12.28
N ALA A 78 10.49 -0.50 -12.61
CA ALA A 78 10.63 -1.02 -13.97
C ALA A 78 10.42 -2.53 -13.97
N LEU A 79 9.68 -3.03 -14.95
CA LEU A 79 9.36 -4.43 -15.15
C LEU A 79 9.65 -4.82 -16.60
N GLN A 80 10.45 -5.87 -16.80
CA GLN A 80 10.59 -6.49 -18.11
C GLN A 80 9.32 -7.27 -18.45
N ILE A 81 8.77 -7.06 -19.64
CA ILE A 81 7.51 -7.67 -20.10
C ILE A 81 7.73 -9.09 -20.66
N GLU A 82 8.95 -9.63 -20.60
CA GLU A 82 9.33 -10.94 -21.15
C GLU A 82 8.31 -12.05 -20.85
N ASN A 83 7.61 -12.49 -21.90
CA ASN A 83 6.55 -13.52 -21.86
C ASN A 83 5.35 -13.21 -20.95
N LEU A 84 5.19 -11.97 -20.50
CA LEU A 84 4.05 -11.51 -19.73
C LEU A 84 2.92 -11.05 -20.67
N LYS A 85 1.68 -11.23 -20.21
CA LYS A 85 0.49 -10.70 -20.88
C LYS A 85 -0.17 -9.66 -19.98
N PRO A 86 -0.78 -8.61 -20.55
CA PRO A 86 -1.59 -7.69 -19.76
C PRO A 86 -2.82 -8.42 -19.17
N PRO A 87 -3.33 -7.99 -18.01
CA PRO A 87 -2.84 -6.89 -17.18
C PRO A 87 -1.47 -7.15 -16.54
N TYR A 88 -0.52 -6.23 -16.71
CA TYR A 88 0.79 -6.32 -16.07
C TYR A 88 0.69 -5.84 -14.63
N LYS A 89 1.02 -6.71 -13.68
CA LYS A 89 1.02 -6.34 -12.25
C LYS A 89 2.28 -5.55 -11.92
N PHE A 90 2.14 -4.47 -11.18
CA PHE A 90 3.28 -3.71 -10.66
C PHE A 90 3.19 -3.53 -9.14
N MET A 91 4.36 -3.34 -8.55
CA MET A 91 4.53 -2.88 -7.19
C MET A 91 5.56 -1.76 -7.20
N LEU A 92 5.15 -0.59 -6.73
CA LEU A 92 5.96 0.61 -6.67
C LEU A 92 6.23 0.94 -5.20
N PRO A 93 7.41 0.57 -4.66
CA PRO A 93 7.74 0.84 -3.27
C PRO A 93 7.84 2.35 -3.01
N THR A 94 7.22 2.83 -1.92
CA THR A 94 7.23 4.24 -1.51
C THR A 94 8.32 4.48 -0.46
N ASN A 95 9.51 3.93 -0.68
CA ASN A 95 10.56 3.78 0.33
C ASN A 95 10.99 5.13 0.94
N ALA A 96 10.67 5.30 2.21
CA ALA A 96 11.32 6.17 3.20
C ALA A 96 11.23 7.71 3.08
N ALA A 97 10.78 8.31 1.98
CA ALA A 97 10.47 9.74 1.99
C ALA A 97 9.10 9.99 2.66
N PRO A 98 8.99 10.94 3.61
CA PRO A 98 7.70 11.29 4.17
C PRO A 98 6.77 11.77 3.06
N ILE A 99 5.61 11.14 2.94
CA ILE A 99 4.54 11.57 2.03
C ILE A 99 4.00 12.89 2.56
N ASN A 100 4.07 13.94 1.74
CA ASN A 100 3.48 15.24 2.06
C ASN A 100 1.96 15.14 1.94
N ALA A 101 1.24 15.23 3.06
CA ALA A 101 -0.22 15.10 3.07
C ALA A 101 -0.95 16.18 2.26
N ASP A 102 -0.30 17.34 2.03
CA ASP A 102 -0.88 18.46 1.28
C ASP A 102 -0.62 18.37 -0.23
N ALA A 103 0.33 17.52 -0.67
CA ALA A 103 0.65 17.33 -2.08
C ALA A 103 -0.37 16.42 -2.78
N GLU A 104 -0.46 16.50 -4.11
CA GLU A 104 -1.10 15.44 -4.90
C GLU A 104 -0.06 14.41 -5.30
N TYR A 105 -0.45 13.15 -5.28
CA TYR A 105 0.34 12.10 -5.89
C TYR A 105 -0.43 11.43 -7.01
N ARG A 106 0.24 11.23 -8.14
CA ARG A 106 -0.30 10.48 -9.27
C ARG A 106 0.68 9.46 -9.78
N VAL A 107 0.16 8.34 -10.28
CA VAL A 107 0.93 7.36 -11.05
C VAL A 107 0.60 7.46 -12.52
N ASN A 108 1.62 7.24 -13.34
CA ASN A 108 1.53 7.05 -14.78
C ASN A 108 2.48 5.91 -15.17
N ALA A 109 2.32 5.42 -16.39
CA ALA A 109 3.19 4.38 -16.90
C ALA A 109 3.44 4.52 -18.39
N ARG A 110 4.55 3.95 -18.82
CA ARG A 110 4.92 3.82 -20.24
C ARG A 110 5.55 2.46 -20.51
N ILE A 111 5.38 1.96 -21.72
CA ILE A 111 6.12 0.81 -22.22
C ILE A 111 7.14 1.32 -23.23
N THR A 112 8.38 0.91 -23.05
CA THR A 112 9.52 1.32 -23.88
C THR A 112 10.16 0.12 -24.56
N LEU A 113 10.66 0.33 -25.78
CA LEU A 113 11.57 -0.55 -26.49
C LEU A 113 12.87 0.21 -26.70
N GLY A 114 13.89 -0.09 -25.89
CA GLY A 114 15.08 0.77 -25.80
C GLY A 114 14.70 2.18 -25.33
N ASN A 115 15.05 3.20 -26.12
CA ASN A 115 14.75 4.61 -25.79
C ASN A 115 13.41 5.09 -26.35
N GLN A 116 12.67 4.25 -27.08
CA GLN A 116 11.44 4.62 -27.73
C GLN A 116 10.23 4.22 -26.89
N THR A 117 9.35 5.18 -26.60
CA THR A 117 8.06 4.89 -25.96
C THR A 117 7.10 4.35 -27.02
N THR A 118 6.44 3.22 -26.73
CA THR A 118 5.48 2.57 -27.63
C THR A 118 4.05 2.60 -27.09
N TYR A 119 3.90 2.65 -25.77
CA TYR A 119 2.64 2.89 -25.09
C TYR A 119 2.85 3.87 -23.92
N ALA A 120 1.84 4.69 -23.63
CA ALA A 120 1.82 5.59 -22.49
C ALA A 120 0.42 5.70 -21.91
N SER A 121 0.31 5.99 -20.61
CA SER A 121 -0.96 6.37 -20.01
C SER A 121 -1.44 7.67 -20.65
N ASP A 122 -2.71 7.71 -21.05
CA ASP A 122 -3.37 8.93 -21.55
C ASP A 122 -3.71 9.91 -20.41
N THR A 123 -3.79 9.39 -19.19
CA THR A 123 -4.18 10.08 -17.97
C THR A 123 -3.24 9.69 -16.83
N ALA A 124 -3.14 10.57 -15.82
CA ALA A 124 -2.42 10.31 -14.59
C ALA A 124 -3.41 9.96 -13.47
N TYR A 125 -3.13 8.90 -12.71
CA TYR A 125 -4.07 8.27 -11.78
C TYR A 125 -3.75 8.66 -10.32
N PRO A 126 -4.70 9.21 -9.55
CA PRO A 126 -4.43 9.67 -8.18
C PRO A 126 -4.17 8.52 -7.21
N VAL A 127 -3.22 8.72 -6.30
CA VAL A 127 -2.83 7.78 -5.24
C VAL A 127 -2.44 8.51 -3.95
N LEU A 128 -2.35 7.78 -2.84
CA LEU A 128 -1.80 8.17 -1.52
C LEU A 128 -2.54 9.26 -0.72
N THR A 129 -3.00 10.34 -1.38
CA THR A 129 -3.49 11.57 -0.74
C THR A 129 -4.84 11.97 -1.33
N ARG A 130 -5.50 12.98 -0.75
CA ARG A 130 -6.77 13.54 -1.26
C ARG A 130 -7.87 12.49 -1.42
N GLY A 131 -7.92 11.52 -0.50
CA GLY A 131 -8.87 10.42 -0.51
C GLY A 131 -8.50 9.24 -1.41
N ALA A 132 -7.39 9.32 -2.16
CA ALA A 132 -6.93 8.23 -3.00
C ALA A 132 -6.18 7.15 -2.19
N GLY A 133 -6.37 5.89 -2.59
CA GLY A 133 -5.73 4.74 -1.95
C GLY A 133 -4.32 4.45 -2.49
N ARG A 134 -3.86 3.22 -2.23
CA ARG A 134 -2.55 2.71 -2.70
C ARG A 134 -2.67 1.74 -3.88
N THR A 135 -3.83 1.72 -4.53
CA THR A 135 -4.12 0.82 -5.66
C THR A 135 -4.45 1.65 -6.89
N ALA A 136 -3.88 1.29 -8.04
CA ALA A 136 -4.18 1.95 -9.32
C ALA A 136 -4.32 0.92 -10.46
N HIS A 137 -5.29 1.15 -11.34
CA HIS A 137 -5.51 0.36 -12.55
C HIS A 137 -5.34 1.30 -13.75
N LEU A 138 -4.20 1.16 -14.43
CA LEU A 138 -3.80 2.05 -15.51
C LEU A 138 -4.22 1.45 -16.84
N SER A 139 -4.68 2.31 -17.74
CA SER A 139 -4.88 1.97 -19.15
C SER A 139 -3.85 2.71 -19.99
N LEU A 140 -3.20 1.99 -20.89
CA LEU A 140 -2.21 2.56 -21.80
C LEU A 140 -2.76 2.56 -23.22
N VAL A 141 -2.47 3.65 -23.91
CA VAL A 141 -2.74 3.82 -25.34
C VAL A 141 -1.43 3.75 -26.10
N ARG A 142 -1.52 3.34 -27.37
CA ARG A 142 -0.37 3.35 -28.27
C ARG A 142 0.02 4.80 -28.56
N VAL A 143 1.31 5.08 -28.57
CA VAL A 143 1.84 6.35 -29.07
C VAL A 143 2.47 6.13 -30.44
N ALA A 144 2.27 7.08 -31.35
CA ALA A 144 2.99 7.09 -32.61
C ALA A 144 4.46 7.47 -32.34
N PRO A 145 5.43 6.80 -32.98
CA PRO A 145 6.83 7.24 -32.96
C PRO A 145 7.03 8.64 -33.57
#